data_AF-A0AAW2WWJ5-F1
#
_entry.id   AF-A0AAW2WWJ5-F1
#
_cell.length_a   1.000
_cell.length_b   1.000
_cell.length_c   1.000
_cell.angle_alpha   90.00
_cell.angle_beta   90.00
_cell.angle_gamma   90.00
#
_symmetry.space_group_name_H-M   'P 1'
#
loop_
_entity.id
_entity.type
_entity.pdbx_description
1 polymer ?
#
loop_
_entity_poly.entity_id
_entity_poly.type
_entity_poly.pdbx_seq_one_letter_code
_entity_poly.pdbx_strand_id
1 'polypeptide(L)'
;MTCVDFEETFLPVAMAKFIWILLAIAAWYDHEIWQINVKMAFLNGFFEEEIYIDQPQGFTTVGEEQKVCRLRRSINGLKQASRSWNTHFDDVIRGYDFIKSEHDPCVYKKISGSSVAYLVLYVDDILLIGNDVKVLENIKAWLCTQFSIKDMRDEQLSGMDRGGALKRGQDHT
;
A
#
# COMPACT_ATOMS: atom_id res chain seq x y z
N MET A 1 5.99 -36.56 -11.45
CA MET A 1 4.99 -36.52 -10.37
C MET A 1 5.77 -36.30 -9.08
N THR A 2 5.82 -35.13 -8.47
CA THR A 2 5.05 -33.88 -8.59
C THR A 2 6.00 -32.69 -8.56
N CYS A 3 5.77 -31.71 -9.45
CA CYS A 3 6.32 -30.37 -9.36
C CYS A 3 5.86 -29.78 -8.03
N VAL A 4 6.80 -29.39 -7.15
CA VAL A 4 6.46 -28.64 -5.95
C VAL A 4 6.28 -27.20 -6.40
N ASP A 5 5.03 -26.76 -6.34
CA ASP A 5 4.55 -25.47 -6.79
C ASP A 5 5.37 -24.32 -6.19
N PHE A 6 5.66 -23.34 -7.04
CA PHE A 6 6.28 -22.08 -6.67
C PHE A 6 5.52 -21.50 -5.47
N GLU A 7 6.24 -21.27 -4.37
CA GLU A 7 5.74 -20.45 -3.26
C GLU A 7 5.44 -19.05 -3.79
N GLU A 8 4.18 -18.82 -4.15
CA GLU A 8 3.62 -17.51 -4.43
C GLU A 8 3.77 -16.63 -3.17
N THR A 9 4.62 -15.62 -3.26
CA THR A 9 4.67 -14.53 -2.30
C THR A 9 3.39 -13.70 -2.45
N PHE A 10 2.36 -13.98 -1.64
CA PHE A 10 1.03 -13.34 -1.64
C PHE A 10 1.00 -11.86 -1.21
N LEU A 11 2.14 -11.15 -1.25
CA LEU A 11 2.13 -9.71 -1.06
C LEU A 11 1.67 -9.06 -2.37
N PRO A 12 0.76 -8.07 -2.33
CA PRO A 12 0.33 -7.36 -3.54
C PRO A 12 1.47 -6.48 -4.03
N VAL A 13 2.36 -7.09 -4.82
CA VAL A 13 3.53 -6.43 -5.40
C VAL A 13 3.31 -6.37 -6.89
N ALA A 14 2.98 -5.19 -7.40
CA ALA A 14 3.03 -4.96 -8.84
C ALA A 14 4.40 -5.36 -9.39
N MET A 15 4.42 -6.08 -10.51
CA MET A 15 5.67 -6.48 -11.13
C MET A 15 6.47 -5.23 -11.47
N ALA A 16 7.75 -5.21 -11.10
CA ALA A 16 8.62 -4.04 -11.26
C ALA A 16 8.57 -3.46 -12.69
N LYS A 17 8.46 -4.33 -13.72
CA LYS A 17 8.32 -3.92 -15.12
C LYS A 17 7.13 -2.97 -15.36
N PHE A 18 5.98 -3.20 -14.71
CA PHE A 18 4.81 -2.33 -14.87
C PHE A 18 4.99 -0.99 -14.17
N ILE A 19 5.63 -0.98 -13.01
CA ILE A 19 6.01 0.26 -12.33
C ILE A 19 6.92 1.09 -13.25
N TRP A 20 7.99 0.50 -13.79
CA TRP A 20 8.90 1.19 -14.70
C TRP A 20 8.21 1.68 -15.98
N ILE A 21 7.34 0.88 -16.59
CA ILE A 21 6.57 1.27 -17.76
C ILE A 21 5.66 2.47 -17.44
N LEU A 22 4.94 2.42 -16.33
CA LEU A 22 4.04 3.51 -15.93
C LEU A 22 4.80 4.78 -15.56
N LEU A 23 5.95 4.67 -14.90
CA LEU A 23 6.85 5.80 -14.65
C LEU A 23 7.38 6.40 -15.96
N ALA A 24 7.75 5.57 -16.94
CA ALA A 24 8.19 6.04 -18.24
C ALA A 24 7.06 6.73 -19.03
N ILE A 25 5.83 6.19 -18.98
CA ILE A 25 4.64 6.83 -19.54
C ILE A 25 4.40 8.18 -18.86
N ALA A 26 4.49 8.23 -17.54
CA ALA A 26 4.28 9.45 -16.79
C ALA A 26 5.31 10.53 -17.14
N ALA A 27 6.58 10.15 -17.23
CA ALA A 27 7.65 11.05 -17.65
C ALA A 27 7.48 11.53 -19.10
N TRP A 28 7.01 10.67 -20.00
CA TRP A 28 6.84 11.01 -21.42
C TRP A 28 5.64 11.94 -21.67
N TYR A 29 4.52 11.69 -20.99
CA TYR A 29 3.28 12.44 -21.16
C TYR A 29 3.03 13.48 -20.07
N ASP A 30 4.05 13.81 -19.26
CA ASP A 30 3.98 14.78 -18.16
C ASP A 30 2.79 14.51 -17.20
N HIS A 31 2.63 13.25 -16.79
CA HIS A 31 1.61 12.88 -15.81
C HIS A 31 2.15 13.10 -14.39
N GLU A 32 1.24 13.48 -13.51
CA GLU A 32 1.47 13.55 -12.08
C GLU A 32 1.66 12.15 -11.49
N ILE A 33 2.56 12.02 -10.51
CA ILE A 33 2.88 10.77 -9.82
C ILE A 33 2.82 11.02 -8.32
N TRP A 34 1.86 10.40 -7.63
CA TRP A 34 1.68 10.55 -6.19
C TRP A 34 1.80 9.20 -5.47
N GLN A 35 2.59 9.17 -4.41
CA GLN A 35 2.66 8.02 -3.50
C GLN A 35 1.73 8.25 -2.30
N ILE A 36 0.92 7.27 -1.99
CA ILE A 36 -0.05 7.29 -0.90
C ILE A 36 0.26 6.09 0.00
N ASN A 37 0.61 6.36 1.26
CA ASN A 37 0.93 5.32 2.23
C ASN A 37 -0.33 4.88 2.98
N VAL A 38 -0.71 3.61 2.86
CA VAL A 38 -1.86 3.05 3.59
C VAL A 38 -1.37 2.57 4.96
N LYS A 39 -1.80 3.24 6.03
CA LYS A 39 -1.50 2.74 7.38
C LYS A 39 -2.20 1.41 7.56
N MET A 40 -1.43 0.43 8.02
CA MET A 40 -1.96 -0.84 8.50
C MET A 40 -2.75 -1.63 7.42
N ALA A 41 -2.25 -1.69 6.19
CA ALA A 41 -2.81 -2.52 5.12
C ALA A 41 -3.16 -3.95 5.60
N PHE A 42 -2.29 -4.55 6.42
CA PHE A 42 -2.52 -5.86 7.03
C PHE A 42 -3.64 -5.92 8.08
N LEU A 43 -3.93 -4.84 8.82
CA LEU A 43 -4.99 -4.82 9.84
C LEU A 43 -6.37 -4.47 9.26
N ASN A 44 -6.41 -3.95 8.02
CA ASN A 44 -7.66 -3.64 7.34
C ASN A 44 -8.30 -4.89 6.68
N GLY A 45 -7.55 -5.99 6.55
CA GLY A 45 -8.11 -7.28 6.15
C GLY A 45 -8.87 -7.94 7.31
N PHE A 46 -10.20 -8.04 7.18
CA PHE A 46 -10.99 -8.91 8.06
C PHE A 46 -10.80 -10.37 7.64
N PHE A 47 -10.71 -11.27 8.62
CA PHE A 47 -10.70 -12.70 8.33
C PHE A 47 -12.10 -13.17 7.93
N GLU A 48 -12.23 -13.84 6.79
CA GLU A 48 -13.38 -14.71 6.51
C GLU A 48 -13.24 -16.08 7.21
N GLU A 49 -12.01 -16.48 7.58
CA GLU A 49 -11.70 -17.78 8.17
C GLU A 49 -11.15 -17.65 9.61
N GLU A 50 -11.62 -18.49 10.54
CA GLU A 50 -11.05 -18.53 11.90
C GLU A 50 -9.63 -19.11 11.88
N ILE A 51 -8.62 -18.26 12.08
CA ILE A 51 -7.22 -18.70 12.19
C ILE A 51 -6.92 -19.12 13.62
N TYR A 52 -6.44 -20.35 13.77
CA TYR A 52 -5.87 -20.88 15.00
C TYR A 52 -4.35 -20.97 14.88
N ILE A 53 -3.63 -20.48 15.89
CA ILE A 53 -2.17 -20.60 15.98
C ILE A 53 -1.79 -21.37 17.23
N ASP A 54 -0.62 -22.00 17.20
CA ASP A 54 -0.03 -22.58 18.40
C ASP A 54 0.20 -21.49 19.45
N GLN A 55 0.16 -21.90 20.72
CA GLN A 55 0.39 -20.98 21.83
C GLN A 55 1.80 -20.38 21.73
N PRO A 56 1.94 -19.04 21.71
CA PRO A 56 3.25 -18.41 21.69
C PRO A 56 4.04 -18.74 22.97
N GLN A 57 5.35 -18.72 22.88
CA GLN A 57 6.24 -19.04 24.00
C GLN A 57 5.94 -18.12 25.19
N GLY A 58 5.59 -18.70 26.35
CA GLY A 58 5.19 -17.96 27.55
C GLY A 58 3.67 -17.86 27.78
N PHE A 59 2.83 -18.33 26.85
CA PHE A 59 1.37 -18.44 27.03
C PHE A 59 0.90 -19.85 27.39
N THR A 60 1.80 -20.84 27.36
CA THR A 60 1.47 -22.24 27.65
C THR A 60 1.42 -22.52 29.15
N THR A 61 0.27 -22.99 29.64
CA THR A 61 0.10 -23.48 31.02
C THR A 61 0.32 -24.99 31.09
N VAL A 62 0.91 -25.50 32.18
CA VAL A 62 1.12 -26.94 32.39
C VAL A 62 -0.21 -27.70 32.32
N GLY A 63 -0.31 -28.70 31.45
CA GLY A 63 -1.53 -29.46 31.19
C GLY A 63 -2.47 -28.85 30.15
N GLU A 64 -2.14 -27.69 29.58
CA GLU A 64 -2.86 -27.04 28.48
C GLU A 64 -2.00 -26.90 27.22
N GLU A 65 -0.93 -27.70 27.09
CA GLU A 65 0.03 -27.56 25.98
C GLU A 65 -0.59 -27.79 24.60
N GLN A 66 -1.71 -28.52 24.54
CA GLN A 66 -2.43 -28.84 23.31
C GLN A 66 -3.49 -27.79 22.91
N LYS A 67 -3.66 -26.71 23.68
CA LYS A 67 -4.59 -25.64 23.29
C LYS A 67 -4.00 -24.80 22.15
N VAL A 68 -4.89 -24.28 21.31
CA VAL A 68 -4.58 -23.34 20.24
C VAL A 68 -5.23 -21.99 20.51
N CYS A 69 -4.58 -20.91 20.10
CA CYS A 69 -5.11 -19.56 20.23
C CYS A 69 -5.89 -19.17 18.97
N ARG A 70 -7.12 -18.67 19.13
CA ARG A 70 -7.86 -18.06 18.02
C ARG A 70 -7.40 -16.63 17.79
N LEU A 71 -6.92 -16.32 16.59
CA LEU A 71 -6.52 -14.98 16.21
C LEU A 71 -7.76 -14.09 15.99
N ARG A 72 -7.86 -12.97 16.71
CA ARG A 72 -8.94 -11.98 16.51
C ARG A 72 -8.58 -10.85 15.56
N ARG A 73 -7.29 -10.68 15.23
CA ARG A 73 -6.75 -9.63 14.35
C ARG A 73 -5.54 -10.16 13.58
N SER A 74 -5.35 -9.68 12.36
CA SER A 74 -4.21 -10.00 11.50
C SER A 74 -2.88 -9.66 12.16
N ILE A 75 -1.96 -10.62 12.16
CA ILE A 75 -0.55 -10.42 12.49
C ILE A 75 0.23 -10.29 11.18
N ASN A 76 1.19 -9.37 11.15
CA ASN A 76 2.06 -9.16 9.99
C ASN A 76 2.70 -10.49 9.55
N GLY A 77 2.65 -10.78 8.25
CA GLY A 77 3.26 -11.99 7.66
C GLY A 77 2.33 -13.19 7.48
N LEU A 78 1.07 -13.12 7.95
CA LEU A 78 0.07 -14.16 7.62
C LEU A 78 -0.31 -14.08 6.14
N LYS A 79 -0.01 -15.14 5.37
CA LYS A 79 -0.39 -15.27 3.95
C LYS A 79 -1.89 -15.02 3.71
N GLN A 80 -2.74 -15.44 4.65
CA GLN A 80 -4.20 -15.21 4.62
C GLN A 80 -4.58 -13.73 4.81
N ALA A 81 -3.87 -12.98 5.66
CA ALA A 81 -4.15 -11.57 5.87
C ALA A 81 -3.82 -10.74 4.61
N SER A 82 -2.70 -11.04 3.94
CA SER A 82 -2.33 -10.39 2.68
C SER A 82 -3.35 -10.66 1.57
N ARG A 83 -3.86 -11.91 1.50
CA ARG A 83 -4.88 -12.29 0.51
C ARG A 83 -6.20 -11.57 0.77
N SER A 84 -6.70 -11.59 2.01
CA SER A 84 -7.95 -10.90 2.38
C SER A 84 -7.84 -9.40 2.10
N TRP A 85 -6.72 -8.77 2.46
CA TRP A 85 -6.46 -7.38 2.13
C TRP A 85 -6.51 -7.12 0.62
N ASN A 86 -5.84 -7.93 -0.19
CA ASN A 86 -5.82 -7.75 -1.64
C ASN A 86 -7.22 -7.93 -2.28
N THR A 87 -8.01 -8.90 -1.80
CA THR A 87 -9.40 -9.08 -2.24
C THR A 87 -10.26 -7.88 -1.86
N HIS A 88 -10.21 -7.45 -0.60
CA HIS A 88 -10.96 -6.28 -0.14
C HIS A 88 -10.58 -5.01 -0.91
N PHE A 89 -9.27 -4.82 -1.15
CA PHE A 89 -8.77 -3.71 -1.95
C PHE A 89 -9.31 -3.76 -3.38
N ASP A 90 -9.25 -4.91 -4.05
CA ASP A 90 -9.79 -5.06 -5.40
C ASP A 90 -11.27 -4.70 -5.47
N ASP A 91 -12.08 -5.21 -4.54
CA ASP A 91 -13.52 -4.94 -4.50
C ASP A 91 -13.80 -3.45 -4.33
N VAL A 92 -13.09 -2.79 -3.42
CA VAL A 92 -13.21 -1.34 -3.18
C VAL A 92 -12.83 -0.55 -4.43
N ILE A 93 -11.66 -0.83 -5.01
CA ILE A 93 -11.15 -0.11 -6.18
C ILE A 93 -12.05 -0.29 -7.40
N ARG A 94 -12.52 -1.52 -7.67
CA ARG A 94 -13.48 -1.81 -8.75
C ARG A 94 -14.83 -1.13 -8.52
N GLY A 95 -15.26 -1.00 -7.26
CA GLY A 95 -16.46 -0.24 -6.88
C GLY A 95 -16.38 1.25 -7.19
N TYR A 96 -15.18 1.77 -7.48
CA TYR A 96 -14.94 3.15 -7.92
C TYR A 96 -14.51 3.22 -9.39
N ASP A 97 -15.08 2.36 -10.23
CA ASP A 97 -14.91 2.28 -11.70
C ASP A 97 -13.46 2.11 -12.19
N PHE A 98 -12.55 1.64 -11.35
CA PHE A 98 -11.26 1.20 -11.83
C PHE A 98 -11.37 -0.18 -12.47
N ILE A 99 -10.71 -0.34 -13.60
CA ILE A 99 -10.58 -1.60 -14.31
C ILE A 99 -9.21 -2.19 -13.98
N LYS A 100 -9.21 -3.39 -13.41
CA LYS A 100 -7.99 -4.16 -13.14
C LYS A 100 -7.32 -4.57 -14.46
N SER A 101 -6.00 -4.43 -14.52
CA SER A 101 -5.19 -4.86 -15.66
C SER A 101 -5.18 -6.39 -15.79
N GLU A 102 -5.33 -6.89 -17.02
CA GLU A 102 -5.21 -8.33 -17.31
C GLU A 102 -3.77 -8.84 -17.19
N HIS A 103 -2.79 -7.93 -17.24
CA HIS A 103 -1.37 -8.30 -17.25
C HIS A 103 -0.70 -8.17 -15.89
N ASP A 104 -1.33 -7.48 -14.93
CA ASP A 104 -0.84 -7.36 -13.56
C ASP A 104 -2.00 -7.10 -12.58
N PRO A 105 -2.27 -8.01 -11.63
CA PRO A 105 -3.42 -7.90 -10.72
C PRO A 105 -3.29 -6.76 -9.70
N CYS A 106 -2.13 -6.11 -9.59
CA CYS A 106 -1.90 -4.97 -8.72
C CYS A 106 -1.99 -3.62 -9.46
N VAL A 107 -2.27 -3.65 -10.78
CA VAL A 107 -2.38 -2.44 -11.61
C VAL A 107 -3.83 -2.22 -12.03
N TYR A 108 -4.30 -1.00 -11.86
CA TYR A 108 -5.66 -0.58 -12.14
C TYR A 108 -5.64 0.67 -13.02
N LYS A 109 -6.66 0.82 -13.87
CA LYS A 109 -6.83 1.97 -14.76
C LYS A 109 -8.24 2.51 -14.67
N LYS A 110 -8.37 3.83 -14.59
CA LYS A 110 -9.64 4.55 -14.74
C LYS A 110 -9.50 5.56 -15.87
N ILE A 111 -10.50 5.61 -16.75
CA ILE A 111 -10.58 6.58 -17.85
C ILE A 111 -11.93 7.29 -17.72
N SER A 112 -11.91 8.62 -17.75
CA SER A 112 -13.12 9.44 -17.78
C SER A 112 -12.91 10.59 -18.76
N GLY A 113 -13.50 10.47 -19.95
CA GLY A 113 -13.25 11.42 -21.04
C GLY A 113 -11.77 11.46 -21.44
N SER A 114 -11.15 12.63 -21.33
CA SER A 114 -9.71 12.83 -21.56
C SER A 114 -8.83 12.51 -20.36
N SER A 115 -9.41 12.29 -19.19
CA SER A 115 -8.66 12.06 -17.95
C SER A 115 -8.36 10.57 -17.79
N VAL A 116 -7.10 10.24 -17.51
CA VAL A 116 -6.60 8.89 -17.23
C VAL A 116 -5.92 8.86 -15.88
N ALA A 117 -6.23 7.84 -15.09
CA ALA A 117 -5.56 7.54 -13.84
C ALA A 117 -5.16 6.07 -13.82
N TYR A 118 -3.91 5.81 -13.41
CA TYR A 118 -3.39 4.50 -13.08
C TYR A 118 -3.18 4.43 -11.58
N LEU A 119 -3.55 3.31 -11.00
CA LEU A 119 -3.36 3.03 -9.58
C LEU A 119 -2.59 1.71 -9.48
N VAL A 120 -1.47 1.74 -8.78
CA VAL A 120 -0.59 0.58 -8.60
C VAL A 120 -0.46 0.29 -7.12
N LEU A 121 -0.81 -0.92 -6.71
CA LEU A 121 -0.59 -1.40 -5.35
C LEU A 121 0.81 -2.02 -5.24
N TYR A 122 1.63 -1.50 -4.34
CA TYR A 122 2.97 -2.01 -4.04
C TYR A 122 3.15 -2.16 -2.53
N VAL A 123 2.91 -3.37 -2.03
CA VAL A 123 2.95 -3.69 -0.60
C VAL A 123 1.99 -2.78 0.19
N ASP A 124 2.52 -1.80 0.94
CA ASP A 124 1.76 -0.87 1.79
C ASP A 124 1.53 0.50 1.12
N ASP A 125 2.11 0.71 -0.07
CA ASP A 125 2.00 1.96 -0.81
C ASP A 125 1.10 1.81 -2.04
N ILE A 126 0.38 2.89 -2.33
CA ILE A 126 -0.38 3.06 -3.57
C ILE A 126 0.33 4.14 -4.39
N LEU A 127 0.72 3.80 -5.60
CA LEU A 127 1.20 4.76 -6.59
C LEU A 127 0.03 5.17 -7.47
N LEU A 128 -0.33 6.45 -7.43
CA LEU A 128 -1.38 7.05 -8.23
C LEU A 128 -0.75 7.94 -9.30
N ILE A 129 -1.04 7.64 -10.57
CA ILE A 129 -0.45 8.32 -11.73
C ILE A 129 -1.57 8.83 -12.62
N GLY A 130 -1.51 10.07 -13.11
CA GLY A 130 -2.53 10.54 -14.06
C GLY A 130 -2.29 11.92 -14.62
N ASN A 131 -3.09 12.28 -15.61
CA ASN A 131 -2.93 13.54 -16.36
C ASN A 131 -3.82 14.69 -15.88
N ASP A 132 -4.66 14.45 -14.87
CA ASP A 132 -5.61 15.44 -14.36
C ASP A 132 -5.54 15.50 -12.84
N VAL A 133 -4.88 16.55 -12.33
CA VAL A 133 -4.69 16.79 -10.90
C VAL A 133 -6.00 16.71 -10.13
N LYS A 134 -7.09 17.29 -10.63
CA LYS A 134 -8.38 17.31 -9.91
C LYS A 134 -8.96 15.90 -9.78
N VAL A 135 -8.83 15.09 -10.82
CA VAL A 135 -9.24 13.69 -10.78
C VAL A 135 -8.40 12.92 -9.76
N LEU A 136 -7.09 13.16 -9.72
CA LEU A 136 -6.21 12.52 -8.73
C LEU A 136 -6.51 12.97 -7.29
N GLU A 137 -6.84 14.25 -7.06
CA GLU A 137 -7.28 14.74 -5.74
C GLU A 137 -8.57 14.05 -5.30
N ASN A 138 -9.55 13.92 -6.20
CA ASN A 138 -10.80 13.22 -5.91
C ASN A 138 -10.56 11.73 -5.60
N ILE A 139 -9.68 11.06 -6.34
CA ILE A 139 -9.30 9.67 -6.06
C ILE A 139 -8.59 9.57 -4.71
N LYS A 140 -7.63 10.45 -4.41
CA LYS A 140 -6.92 10.47 -3.12
C LYS A 140 -7.90 10.67 -1.97
N ALA A 141 -8.79 11.67 -2.07
CA ALA A 141 -9.78 11.98 -1.04
C ALA A 141 -10.71 10.79 -0.82
N TRP A 142 -11.19 10.15 -1.90
CA TRP A 142 -12.02 8.96 -1.80
C TRP A 142 -11.27 7.78 -1.16
N LEU A 143 -10.02 7.52 -1.55
CA LEU A 143 -9.18 6.49 -0.92
C LEU A 143 -9.03 6.73 0.60
N CYS A 144 -8.91 7.98 1.04
CA CYS A 144 -8.85 8.33 2.47
C CYS A 144 -10.17 8.04 3.21
N THR A 145 -11.31 7.95 2.52
CA THR A 145 -12.58 7.53 3.13
C THR A 145 -12.69 6.01 3.26
N GLN A 146 -12.00 5.26 2.40
CA GLN A 146 -12.06 3.80 2.39
C GLN A 146 -10.99 3.17 3.27
N PHE A 147 -9.81 3.79 3.32
CA PHE A 147 -8.63 3.26 4.00
C PHE A 147 -8.05 4.28 4.98
N SER A 148 -7.49 3.77 6.08
CA SER A 148 -6.73 4.61 7.02
C SER A 148 -5.38 5.01 6.40
N ILE A 149 -5.30 6.16 5.75
CA ILE A 149 -4.11 6.63 5.02
C ILE A 149 -3.21 7.52 5.90
N LYS A 150 -1.88 7.41 5.75
CA LYS A 150 -0.90 8.39 6.28
C LYS A 150 -0.65 9.42 5.20
N ASP A 151 -0.95 10.70 5.47
CA ASP A 151 -0.49 11.75 4.56
C ASP A 151 1.01 11.97 4.78
N MET A 152 1.81 11.79 3.72
CA MET A 152 3.28 11.98 3.77
C MET A 152 3.72 13.37 3.28
N ARG A 153 2.79 14.23 2.83
CA ARG A 153 3.14 15.57 2.34
C ARG A 153 3.69 16.51 3.43
N ASP A 154 3.46 16.22 4.72
CA ASP A 154 3.94 17.05 5.83
C ASP A 154 5.36 16.72 6.32
N GLU A 155 5.93 15.58 5.95
CA GLU A 155 7.27 15.17 6.45
C GLU A 155 8.41 15.86 5.69
N GLN A 156 8.20 16.31 4.44
CA GLN A 156 9.22 16.98 3.64
C GLN A 156 9.43 18.47 4.02
N LEU A 157 8.50 19.09 4.77
CA LEU A 157 8.60 20.49 5.19
C LEU A 157 9.08 20.68 6.63
N SER A 158 9.24 19.59 7.40
CA SER A 158 9.79 19.65 8.76
C SER A 158 11.32 19.63 8.82
N GLY A 159 12.01 19.40 7.70
CA GLY A 159 13.48 19.31 7.62
C GLY A 159 14.19 20.56 7.09
N MET A 160 13.46 21.62 6.72
CA MET A 160 14.05 22.90 6.32
C MET A 160 14.06 23.84 7.52
N ASP A 161 15.13 23.74 8.32
CA ASP A 161 15.44 24.70 9.38
C ASP A 161 15.41 26.13 8.83
N ARG A 162 14.49 26.93 9.38
CA ARG A 162 14.42 28.36 9.13
C ARG A 162 15.63 29.02 9.80
N GLY A 163 16.60 29.43 8.98
CA GLY A 163 17.43 30.62 9.19
C GLY A 163 18.06 30.79 10.57
N GLY A 164 19.10 30.01 10.87
CA GLY A 164 20.11 30.41 11.86
C GLY A 164 21.05 31.44 11.25
N ALA A 165 20.91 32.71 11.64
CA ALA A 165 21.79 33.80 11.23
C ALA A 165 23.27 33.49 11.53
N LEU A 166 24.07 33.32 10.48
CA LEU A 166 25.52 33.20 10.58
C LEU A 166 26.11 34.55 11.02
N LYS A 167 26.41 34.72 12.30
CA LYS A 167 27.21 35.86 12.77
C LYS A 167 28.64 35.69 12.26
N ARG A 168 29.09 36.62 11.42
CA ARG A 168 30.52 36.78 11.09
C ARG A 168 31.29 37.06 12.38
N GLY A 169 32.27 36.22 12.68
CA GLY A 169 33.27 36.50 13.71
C GLY A 169 34.07 37.74 13.34
N GLN A 170 34.17 38.66 14.29
CA GLN A 170 35.15 39.75 14.28
C GLN A 170 36.50 39.22 14.79
N ASP A 171 37.55 39.90 14.33
CA ASP A 171 38.98 39.71 14.59
C ASP A 171 39.40 39.53 16.05
N HIS A 172 40.60 38.97 16.21
CA HIS A 172 41.74 39.32 17.10
C HIS A 172 42.54 38.02 17.31
N THR A 173 43.82 37.86 16.97
CA THR A 173 44.99 38.76 17.02
C THR A 173 46.04 38.25 16.04
#